data_AF-A0A2W6CJ71-F1
#
_entry.id   AF-A0A2W6CJ71-F1
#
_cell.length_a   1.000
_cell.length_b   1.000
_cell.length_c   1.000
_cell.angle_alpha   90.00
_cell.angle_beta   90.00
_cell.angle_gamma   90.00
#
_symmetry.space_group_name_H-M   'P 1'
#
loop_
_entity.id
_entity.type
_entity.pdbx_description
1 polymer ?
#
loop_
_entity_poly.entity_id
_entity_poly.type
_entity_poly.pdbx_seq_one_letter_code
_entity_poly.pdbx_strand_id
1 'polypeptide(L)'
;DAVVVLDRVPGSSLIAGTPVGAGWPRGAGSFDSDTRSRLGERVAKAVSTDFERTAAQDVGYGLRQLTDVAIKALSPGINDPTTAVHALSHSSALLCELAGRDLGPRLLRDEQGEHRVVLASPSFTELLELAVTQPRRYGAGDPLVLARLSSLLRELAWCVELPDQRREVADQLMRLRDTIAEQDFDARQRAQLAGLAEQVQHALDGHWTPDAGRTS
;
A
#
# COMPACT_ATOMS: atom_id res chain seq x y z
N ASP A 1 10.33 -25.97 -21.71
CA ASP A 1 10.49 -25.46 -20.34
C ASP A 1 10.32 -23.94 -20.35
N ALA A 2 9.56 -23.37 -19.43
CA ALA A 2 9.12 -21.97 -19.47
C ALA A 2 9.12 -21.30 -18.10
N VAL A 3 9.32 -19.97 -18.09
CA VAL A 3 9.03 -19.07 -16.97
C VAL A 3 7.89 -18.17 -17.40
N VAL A 4 6.90 -17.98 -16.53
CA VAL A 4 5.71 -17.15 -16.76
C VAL A 4 5.66 -16.05 -15.71
N VAL A 5 5.40 -14.81 -16.14
CA VAL A 5 5.08 -13.69 -15.25
C VAL A 5 3.63 -13.33 -15.50
N LEU A 6 2.82 -13.28 -14.45
CA LEU A 6 1.49 -12.69 -14.47
C LEU A 6 1.59 -11.30 -13.83
N ASP A 7 1.32 -10.27 -14.62
CA ASP A 7 1.48 -8.87 -14.21
C ASP A 7 0.21 -8.29 -13.56
N ARG A 8 -0.87 -9.07 -13.52
CA ARG A 8 -2.14 -8.71 -12.89
C ARG A 8 -2.22 -9.31 -11.50
N VAL A 9 -2.50 -8.46 -10.51
CA VAL A 9 -2.81 -8.90 -9.14
C VAL A 9 -4.25 -9.43 -9.07
N PRO A 10 -4.56 -10.36 -8.16
CA PRO A 10 -5.94 -10.72 -7.84
C PRO A 10 -6.82 -9.48 -7.62
N GLY A 11 -8.02 -9.47 -8.21
CA GLY A 11 -8.93 -8.32 -8.17
C GLY A 11 -8.71 -7.27 -9.26
N SER A 12 -7.67 -7.36 -10.08
CA SER A 12 -7.48 -6.48 -11.25
C SER A 12 -8.57 -6.69 -12.29
N SER A 13 -9.04 -5.60 -12.91
CA SER A 13 -9.91 -5.69 -14.09
C SER A 13 -9.12 -6.28 -15.27
N LEU A 14 -9.72 -7.23 -15.97
CA LEU A 14 -9.18 -7.82 -17.19
C LEU A 14 -10.01 -7.38 -18.40
N ILE A 15 -9.36 -6.91 -19.45
CA ILE A 15 -10.00 -6.45 -20.69
C ILE A 15 -9.61 -7.41 -21.80
N ALA A 16 -10.60 -7.90 -22.55
CA ALA A 16 -10.37 -8.79 -23.68
C ALA A 16 -9.37 -8.18 -24.68
N GLY A 17 -8.40 -8.99 -25.12
CA GLY A 17 -7.32 -8.54 -26.01
C GLY A 17 -6.15 -7.84 -25.31
N THR A 18 -6.22 -7.60 -23.99
CA THR A 18 -5.09 -7.05 -23.22
C THR A 18 -4.25 -8.17 -22.62
N PRO A 19 -2.92 -8.16 -22.79
CA PRO A 19 -2.04 -9.13 -22.13
C PRO A 19 -2.16 -9.06 -20.60
N VAL A 20 -2.12 -10.22 -19.95
CA VAL A 20 -2.16 -10.38 -18.47
C VAL A 20 -0.83 -10.87 -17.89
N GLY A 21 0.19 -10.94 -18.74
CA GLY A 21 1.46 -11.55 -18.42
C GLY A 21 2.30 -11.85 -19.66
N ALA A 22 3.48 -12.40 -19.42
CA ALA A 22 4.45 -12.80 -20.44
C ALA A 22 5.09 -14.13 -20.05
N GLY A 23 5.67 -14.83 -21.04
CA GLY A 23 6.40 -16.06 -20.78
C GLY A 23 7.60 -16.23 -21.69
N TRP A 24 8.66 -16.85 -21.18
CA TRP A 24 9.92 -17.06 -21.87
C TRP A 24 10.37 -18.51 -21.76
N PRO A 25 10.99 -19.08 -22.81
CA PRO A 25 11.67 -20.36 -22.69
C PRO A 25 12.87 -20.22 -21.76
N ARG A 26 13.19 -21.29 -21.02
CA ARG A 26 14.35 -21.31 -20.12
C ARG A 26 15.69 -21.49 -20.85
N GLY A 27 15.64 -21.96 -22.09
CA GLY A 27 16.80 -22.08 -22.98
C GLY A 27 16.84 -20.95 -24.02
N ALA A 28 17.94 -20.88 -24.78
CA ALA A 28 18.05 -19.95 -25.90
C ALA A 28 17.00 -20.26 -26.98
N GLY A 29 16.25 -19.24 -27.41
CA GLY A 29 15.29 -19.33 -28.52
C GLY A 29 13.92 -18.71 -28.21
N SER A 30 12.96 -18.98 -29.09
CA SER A 30 11.56 -18.58 -28.96
C SER A 30 10.65 -19.80 -28.93
N PHE A 31 9.49 -19.69 -28.29
CA PHE A 31 8.45 -20.71 -28.43
C PHE A 31 7.99 -20.82 -29.89
N ASP A 32 7.90 -22.05 -30.38
CA ASP A 32 7.12 -22.36 -31.58
C ASP A 32 5.62 -22.06 -31.36
N SER A 33 4.83 -22.10 -32.43
CA SER A 33 3.41 -21.77 -32.38
C SER A 33 2.59 -22.71 -31.51
N ASP A 34 2.91 -24.01 -31.51
CA ASP A 34 2.20 -25.03 -30.71
C ASP A 34 2.44 -24.80 -29.21
N THR A 35 3.70 -24.65 -28.82
CA THR A 35 4.11 -24.40 -27.43
C THR A 35 3.47 -23.12 -26.90
N ARG A 36 3.42 -22.05 -27.71
CA ARG A 36 2.79 -20.79 -27.34
C ARG A 36 1.29 -20.95 -27.12
N SER A 37 0.60 -21.65 -28.02
CA SER A 37 -0.85 -21.91 -27.88
C SER A 37 -1.15 -22.72 -26.63
N ARG A 38 -0.42 -23.81 -26.42
CA ARG A 38 -0.59 -24.69 -25.25
C ARG A 38 -0.28 -24.01 -23.93
N LEU A 39 0.75 -23.16 -23.90
CA LEU A 39 1.08 -22.35 -22.72
C LEU A 39 -0.04 -21.37 -22.41
N GLY A 40 -0.52 -20.64 -23.43
CA GLY A 40 -1.64 -19.70 -23.29
C GLY A 40 -2.90 -20.38 -22.75
N GLU A 41 -3.28 -21.53 -23.29
CA GLU A 41 -4.44 -22.30 -22.81
C GLU A 41 -4.28 -22.79 -21.36
N ARG A 42 -3.09 -23.25 -20.99
CA ARG A 42 -2.82 -23.72 -19.62
C ARG A 42 -2.87 -22.57 -18.62
N VAL A 43 -2.29 -21.42 -18.96
CA VAL A 43 -2.35 -20.22 -18.12
C VAL A 43 -3.80 -19.74 -18.00
N ALA A 44 -4.54 -19.67 -19.10
CA ALA A 44 -5.94 -19.26 -19.09
C ALA A 44 -6.82 -20.16 -18.22
N LYS A 45 -6.59 -21.49 -18.23
CA LYS A 45 -7.28 -22.44 -17.35
C LYS A 45 -6.91 -22.31 -15.88
N ALA A 46 -5.72 -21.77 -15.57
CA ALA A 46 -5.24 -21.57 -14.21
C ALA A 46 -5.67 -20.21 -13.61
N VAL A 47 -6.17 -19.28 -14.45
CA VAL A 47 -6.68 -17.99 -14.01
C VAL A 47 -8.21 -18.07 -13.88
N SER A 48 -8.71 -17.80 -12.68
CA SER A 48 -10.14 -17.62 -12.42
C SER A 48 -10.51 -16.15 -12.55
N THR A 49 -11.62 -15.88 -13.22
CA THR A 49 -12.22 -14.54 -13.33
C THR A 49 -13.63 -14.59 -12.79
N ASP A 50 -13.98 -13.64 -11.93
CA ASP A 50 -15.33 -13.46 -11.42
C ASP A 50 -15.73 -11.98 -11.50
N PHE A 51 -17.02 -11.70 -11.38
CA PHE A 51 -17.57 -10.35 -11.44
C PHE A 51 -17.34 -9.55 -10.15
N GLU A 52 -17.12 -10.24 -9.02
CA GLU A 52 -16.92 -9.62 -7.70
C GLU A 52 -15.53 -9.90 -7.14
N ARG A 53 -14.95 -8.93 -6.43
CA ARG A 53 -13.70 -9.12 -5.68
C ARG A 53 -13.98 -9.92 -4.41
N THR A 54 -13.35 -11.08 -4.26
CA THR A 54 -13.42 -11.88 -3.03
C THR A 54 -12.33 -11.44 -2.05
N ALA A 55 -12.74 -11.03 -0.84
CA ALA A 55 -11.87 -10.52 0.22
C ALA A 55 -10.82 -11.54 0.73
N ALA A 56 -11.03 -12.83 0.49
CA ALA A 56 -10.18 -13.90 1.02
C ALA A 56 -8.76 -13.95 0.42
N GLN A 57 -8.49 -13.25 -0.70
CA GLN A 57 -7.20 -13.30 -1.40
C GLN A 57 -6.52 -11.95 -1.60
N ASP A 58 -7.16 -10.83 -1.25
CA ASP A 58 -6.65 -9.49 -1.50
C ASP A 58 -6.60 -8.69 -0.19
N VAL A 59 -5.46 -8.71 0.50
CA VAL A 59 -5.25 -7.87 1.69
C VAL A 59 -5.33 -6.37 1.33
N GLY A 60 -5.04 -6.02 0.08
CA GLY A 60 -5.24 -4.67 -0.45
C GLY A 60 -6.72 -4.28 -0.57
N TYR A 61 -7.66 -5.23 -0.60
CA TYR A 61 -9.09 -4.95 -0.67
C TYR A 61 -9.61 -4.33 0.63
N GLY A 62 -9.26 -4.91 1.79
CA GLY A 62 -9.65 -4.35 3.09
C GLY A 62 -9.09 -2.95 3.30
N LEU A 63 -7.82 -2.73 2.95
CA LEU A 63 -7.20 -1.41 3.02
C LEU A 63 -7.86 -0.40 2.08
N ARG A 64 -8.25 -0.83 0.87
CA ARG A 64 -9.01 0.00 -0.08
C ARG A 64 -10.36 0.40 0.47
N GLN A 65 -11.11 -0.52 1.08
CA GLN A 65 -12.40 -0.19 1.70
C GLN A 65 -12.24 0.84 2.82
N LEU A 66 -11.22 0.70 3.67
CA LEU A 66 -10.93 1.69 4.72
C LEU A 66 -10.56 3.05 4.12
N THR A 67 -9.76 3.05 3.06
CA THR A 67 -9.41 4.27 2.32
C THR A 67 -10.65 4.93 1.73
N ASP A 68 -11.55 4.16 1.12
CA ASP A 68 -12.80 4.64 0.52
C ASP A 68 -13.73 5.28 1.57
N VAL A 69 -13.78 4.70 2.78
CA VAL A 69 -14.48 5.29 3.92
C VAL A 69 -13.85 6.63 4.31
N ALA A 70 -12.51 6.68 4.43
CA ALA A 70 -11.80 7.90 4.80
C ALA A 70 -12.02 9.02 3.78
N ILE A 71 -11.85 8.76 2.48
CA ILE A 71 -12.03 9.79 1.44
C ILE A 71 -13.48 10.25 1.34
N LYS A 72 -14.46 9.36 1.56
CA LYS A 72 -15.88 9.73 1.55
C LYS A 72 -16.21 10.65 2.73
N ALA A 73 -15.68 10.34 3.91
CA ALA A 73 -15.85 11.17 5.09
C ALA A 73 -15.21 12.56 4.90
N LEU A 74 -14.04 12.64 4.27
CA LEU A 74 -13.33 13.89 3.97
C LEU A 74 -13.89 14.66 2.77
N SER A 75 -14.84 14.09 2.03
CA SER A 75 -15.39 14.77 0.86
C SER A 75 -16.11 16.07 1.25
N PRO A 76 -16.10 17.11 0.39
CA PRO A 76 -16.70 18.42 0.72
C PRO A 76 -18.16 18.37 1.15
N GLY A 77 -18.91 17.35 0.71
CA GLY A 77 -20.33 17.18 1.05
C GLY A 77 -20.59 16.54 2.42
N ILE A 78 -19.57 15.92 3.04
CA ILE A 78 -19.69 15.25 4.35
C ILE A 78 -18.86 15.98 5.40
N ASN A 79 -17.57 16.22 5.10
CA ASN A 79 -16.62 16.89 5.98
C ASN A 79 -16.61 16.34 7.43
N ASP A 80 -16.49 15.02 7.56
CA ASP A 80 -16.43 14.30 8.83
C ASP A 80 -15.00 13.78 9.11
N PRO A 81 -14.13 14.60 9.71
CA PRO A 81 -12.77 14.19 10.04
C PRO A 81 -12.72 13.08 11.10
N THR A 82 -13.74 12.93 11.95
CA THR A 82 -13.75 11.89 13.00
C THR A 82 -13.85 10.51 12.39
N THR A 83 -14.76 10.31 11.44
CA THR A 83 -14.87 9.05 10.71
C THR A 83 -13.61 8.75 9.91
N ALA A 84 -13.01 9.76 9.28
CA ALA A 84 -11.75 9.60 8.55
C ALA A 84 -10.60 9.14 9.48
N VAL A 85 -10.48 9.75 10.66
CA VAL A 85 -9.50 9.37 11.67
C VAL A 85 -9.68 7.92 12.13
N HIS A 86 -10.92 7.48 12.34
CA HIS A 86 -11.19 6.07 12.68
C HIS A 86 -10.77 5.12 11.55
N ALA A 87 -11.11 5.43 10.30
CA ALA A 87 -10.71 4.63 9.15
C ALA A 87 -9.18 4.56 8.97
N LEU A 88 -8.48 5.69 9.19
CA LEU A 88 -7.02 5.75 9.18
C LEU A 88 -6.41 4.96 10.34
N SER A 89 -7.06 4.90 11.51
CA SER A 89 -6.60 4.06 12.62
C SER A 89 -6.63 2.58 12.29
N HIS A 90 -7.70 2.10 11.65
CA HIS A 90 -7.76 0.72 11.15
C HIS A 90 -6.75 0.47 10.03
N SER A 91 -6.54 1.45 9.14
CA SER A 91 -5.54 1.35 8.08
C SER A 91 -4.13 1.23 8.66
N SER A 92 -3.83 1.98 9.72
CA SER A 92 -2.55 1.89 10.42
C SER A 92 -2.32 0.49 10.99
N ALA A 93 -3.30 -0.05 11.72
CA ALA A 93 -3.21 -1.39 12.30
C ALA A 93 -2.92 -2.45 11.22
N LEU A 94 -3.66 -2.40 10.12
CA LEU A 94 -3.48 -3.33 9.00
C LEU A 94 -2.10 -3.18 8.35
N LEU A 95 -1.64 -1.95 8.10
CA LEU A 95 -0.32 -1.70 7.53
C LEU A 95 0.82 -2.13 8.46
N CYS A 96 0.67 -1.98 9.77
CA CYS A 96 1.65 -2.46 10.76
C CYS A 96 1.74 -3.99 10.74
N GLU A 97 0.62 -4.70 10.66
CA GLU A 97 0.61 -6.16 10.52
C GLU A 97 1.25 -6.60 9.19
N LEU A 98 1.05 -5.83 8.13
CA LEU A 98 1.58 -6.10 6.80
C LEU A 98 3.07 -5.80 6.65
N ALA A 99 3.61 -4.86 7.44
CA ALA A 99 5.03 -4.49 7.40
C ALA A 99 5.96 -5.69 7.64
N GLY A 100 5.54 -6.63 8.49
CA GLY A 100 6.27 -7.88 8.78
C GLY A 100 5.93 -9.07 7.88
N ARG A 101 5.17 -8.87 6.79
CA ARG A 101 4.81 -9.95 5.84
C ARG A 101 5.68 -9.90 4.59
N ASP A 102 5.82 -11.06 3.95
CA ASP A 102 6.42 -11.16 2.62
C ASP A 102 5.42 -10.61 1.58
N LEU A 103 5.64 -9.36 1.20
CA LEU A 103 4.84 -8.59 0.23
C LEU A 103 5.60 -8.44 -1.08
N GLY A 104 4.89 -8.01 -2.13
CA GLY A 104 5.45 -7.94 -3.48
C GLY A 104 5.37 -9.28 -4.23
N PRO A 105 6.06 -9.39 -5.38
CA PRO A 105 5.88 -10.50 -6.30
C PRO A 105 6.13 -11.89 -5.68
N ARG A 106 5.17 -12.80 -5.85
CA ARG A 106 5.28 -14.18 -5.35
C ARG A 106 5.88 -15.10 -6.40
N LEU A 107 6.87 -15.88 -6.02
CA LEU A 107 7.50 -16.87 -6.90
C LEU A 107 6.99 -18.27 -6.61
N LEU A 108 6.34 -18.91 -7.60
CA LEU A 108 5.92 -20.31 -7.52
C LEU A 108 6.99 -21.22 -8.13
N ARG A 109 7.23 -22.34 -7.47
CA ARG A 109 8.20 -23.36 -7.87
C ARG A 109 7.52 -24.60 -8.42
N ASP A 110 8.21 -25.32 -9.31
CA ASP A 110 7.79 -26.66 -9.72
C ASP A 110 8.20 -27.74 -8.69
N GLU A 111 7.93 -29.00 -9.03
CA GLU A 111 8.28 -30.18 -8.21
C GLU A 111 9.80 -30.35 -8.02
N GLN A 112 10.61 -29.72 -8.88
CA GLN A 112 12.07 -29.73 -8.82
C GLN A 112 12.62 -28.54 -8.02
N GLY A 113 11.77 -27.63 -7.53
CA GLY A 113 12.15 -26.45 -6.76
C GLY A 113 12.56 -25.25 -7.62
N GLU A 114 12.40 -25.32 -8.94
CA GLU A 114 12.77 -24.26 -9.87
C GLU A 114 11.64 -23.24 -10.00
N HIS A 115 11.98 -21.94 -10.01
CA HIS A 115 10.99 -20.87 -10.16
C HIS A 115 10.36 -20.88 -11.56
N ARG A 116 9.03 -21.02 -11.63
CA ARG A 116 8.27 -21.13 -12.88
C ARG A 116 7.27 -20.01 -13.10
N VAL A 117 6.67 -19.50 -12.03
CA VAL A 117 5.65 -18.45 -12.13
C VAL A 117 5.99 -17.30 -11.19
N VAL A 118 5.94 -16.09 -11.71
CA VAL A 118 5.97 -14.86 -10.92
C VAL A 118 4.56 -14.29 -10.92
N LEU A 119 3.95 -14.19 -9.75
CA LEU A 119 2.65 -13.56 -9.57
C LEU A 119 2.86 -12.15 -9.03
N ALA A 120 2.32 -11.15 -9.71
CA ALA A 120 2.21 -9.81 -9.15
C ALA A 120 1.39 -9.85 -7.84
N SER A 121 1.86 -9.12 -6.85
CA SER A 121 1.17 -8.90 -5.58
C SER A 121 1.62 -7.53 -5.06
N PRO A 122 0.74 -6.77 -4.39
CA PRO A 122 1.06 -5.42 -3.96
C PRO A 122 2.27 -5.42 -3.01
N SER A 123 3.16 -4.49 -3.24
CA SER A 123 4.27 -4.14 -2.36
C SER A 123 3.77 -3.34 -1.16
N PHE A 124 4.59 -3.25 -0.10
CA PHE A 124 4.30 -2.37 1.03
C PHE A 124 4.12 -0.91 0.57
N THR A 125 4.94 -0.43 -0.36
CA THR A 125 4.86 0.91 -0.93
C THR A 125 3.49 1.18 -1.54
N GLU A 126 3.00 0.30 -2.41
CA GLU A 126 1.69 0.46 -3.05
C GLU A 126 0.54 0.47 -2.03
N LEU A 127 0.65 -0.32 -0.96
CA LEU A 127 -0.35 -0.36 0.11
C LEU A 127 -0.32 0.91 0.98
N LEU A 128 0.87 1.39 1.34
CA LEU A 128 1.02 2.62 2.08
C LEU A 128 0.50 3.82 1.26
N GLU A 129 0.90 3.92 -0.01
CA GLU A 129 0.41 4.96 -0.92
C GLU A 129 -1.11 4.94 -1.05
N LEU A 130 -1.71 3.76 -1.20
CA LEU A 130 -3.17 3.57 -1.24
C LEU A 130 -3.84 4.19 0.00
N ALA A 131 -3.31 3.91 1.18
CA ALA A 131 -3.90 4.32 2.45
C ALA A 131 -3.75 5.83 2.74
N VAL A 132 -2.66 6.48 2.33
CA VAL A 132 -2.33 7.83 2.80
C VAL A 132 -2.47 8.92 1.75
N THR A 133 -2.35 8.59 0.46
CA THR A 133 -2.24 9.62 -0.59
C THR A 133 -3.52 10.45 -0.73
N GLN A 134 -4.67 9.80 -0.88
CA GLN A 134 -5.94 10.51 -1.02
C GLN A 134 -6.41 11.12 0.31
N PRO A 135 -6.32 10.42 1.46
CA PRO A 135 -6.68 11.02 2.74
C PRO A 135 -5.83 12.26 3.08
N ARG A 136 -4.53 12.27 2.77
CA ARG A 136 -3.69 13.47 2.91
C ARG A 136 -4.19 14.62 2.04
N ARG A 137 -4.57 14.34 0.79
CA ARG A 137 -5.07 15.36 -0.14
C ARG A 137 -6.41 15.94 0.30
N TYR A 138 -7.39 15.10 0.62
CA TYR A 138 -8.73 15.55 0.98
C TYR A 138 -8.80 16.10 2.40
N GLY A 139 -7.95 15.61 3.31
CA GLY A 139 -7.83 16.10 4.68
C GLY A 139 -6.77 17.17 4.87
N ALA A 140 -6.21 17.73 3.79
CA ALA A 140 -5.10 18.68 3.87
C ALA A 140 -5.43 19.89 4.76
N GLY A 141 -6.66 20.40 4.70
CA GLY A 141 -7.09 21.54 5.52
C GLY A 141 -7.50 21.20 6.95
N ASP A 142 -7.43 19.93 7.37
CA ASP A 142 -7.90 19.48 8.69
C ASP A 142 -6.72 19.02 9.57
N PRO A 143 -6.38 19.78 10.64
CA PRO A 143 -5.30 19.44 11.55
C PRO A 143 -5.46 18.09 12.24
N LEU A 144 -6.69 17.63 12.49
CA LEU A 144 -6.95 16.35 13.14
C LEU A 144 -6.55 15.19 12.22
N VAL A 145 -6.86 15.32 10.93
CA VAL A 145 -6.50 14.31 9.92
C VAL A 145 -4.99 14.27 9.70
N LEU A 146 -4.34 15.42 9.56
CA LEU A 146 -2.88 15.50 9.42
C LEU A 146 -2.13 14.97 10.65
N ALA A 147 -2.66 15.24 11.85
CA ALA A 147 -2.13 14.66 13.08
C ALA A 147 -2.27 13.14 13.09
N ARG A 148 -3.42 12.59 12.67
CA ARG A 148 -3.60 11.14 12.60
C ARG A 148 -2.68 10.49 11.56
N LEU A 149 -2.48 11.11 10.40
CA LEU A 149 -1.52 10.65 9.38
C LEU A 149 -0.09 10.65 9.93
N SER A 150 0.29 11.69 10.69
CA SER A 150 1.59 11.73 11.38
C SER A 150 1.73 10.55 12.34
N SER A 151 0.72 10.29 13.18
CA SER A 151 0.74 9.14 14.09
C SER A 151 0.81 7.80 13.35
N LEU A 152 0.14 7.66 12.20
CA LEU A 152 0.17 6.44 11.38
C LEU A 152 1.59 6.19 10.86
N LEU A 153 2.24 7.23 10.32
CA LEU A 153 3.63 7.11 9.87
C LEU A 153 4.59 6.81 11.04
N ARG A 154 4.34 7.38 12.22
CA ARG A 154 5.13 7.06 13.43
C ARG A 154 4.97 5.60 13.84
N GLU A 155 3.74 5.10 13.85
CA GLU A 155 3.43 3.70 14.15
C GLU A 155 4.16 2.78 13.16
N LEU A 156 4.09 3.08 11.86
CA LEU A 156 4.81 2.31 10.84
C LEU A 156 6.32 2.38 11.02
N ALA A 157 6.90 3.54 11.35
CA ALA A 157 8.35 3.68 11.57
C ALA A 157 8.89 2.72 12.64
N TRP A 158 8.06 2.31 13.62
CA TRP A 158 8.38 1.29 14.62
C TRP A 158 8.18 -0.15 14.13
N CYS A 159 7.29 -0.38 13.16
CA CYS A 159 6.96 -1.71 12.66
C CYS A 159 7.77 -2.13 11.43
N VAL A 160 8.30 -1.18 10.65
CA VAL A 160 9.06 -1.50 9.43
C VAL A 160 10.52 -1.85 9.72
N GLU A 161 10.96 -2.99 9.21
CA GLU A 161 12.33 -3.49 9.39
C GLU A 161 13.18 -3.32 8.12
N LEU A 162 12.57 -3.44 6.93
CA LEU A 162 13.31 -3.42 5.68
C LEU A 162 13.74 -2.00 5.30
N PRO A 163 14.97 -1.79 4.80
CA PRO A 163 15.45 -0.46 4.41
C PRO A 163 14.55 0.26 3.40
N ASP A 164 13.96 -0.48 2.45
CA ASP A 164 13.09 0.10 1.43
C ASP A 164 11.75 0.56 2.03
N GLN A 165 11.17 -0.20 2.99
CA GLN A 165 9.98 0.21 3.72
C GLN A 165 10.25 1.46 4.58
N ARG A 166 11.41 1.53 5.25
CA ARG A 166 11.83 2.71 6.03
C ARG A 166 11.96 3.95 5.16
N ARG A 167 12.54 3.82 3.96
CA ARG A 167 12.62 4.92 2.98
C ARG A 167 11.23 5.37 2.56
N GLU A 168 10.31 4.45 2.29
CA GLU A 168 8.95 4.82 1.93
C GLU A 168 8.24 5.61 3.04
N VAL A 169 8.35 5.20 4.31
CA VAL A 169 7.77 5.95 5.43
C VAL A 169 8.38 7.36 5.53
N ALA A 170 9.70 7.48 5.32
CA ALA A 170 10.38 8.78 5.29
C ALA A 170 9.89 9.67 4.11
N ASP A 171 9.68 9.09 2.93
CA ASP A 171 9.15 9.80 1.77
C ASP A 171 7.72 10.31 2.01
N GLN A 172 6.87 9.50 2.62
CA GLN A 172 5.52 9.94 3.00
C GLN A 172 5.55 11.03 4.08
N LEU A 173 6.51 10.97 5.01
CA LEU A 173 6.72 12.03 6.02
C LEU A 173 7.12 13.36 5.36
N MET A 174 8.00 13.35 4.36
CA MET A 174 8.37 14.56 3.61
C MET A 174 7.14 15.15 2.91
N ARG A 175 6.37 14.33 2.18
CA ARG A 175 5.14 14.79 1.51
C ARG A 175 4.11 15.35 2.48
N LEU A 176 4.02 14.78 3.69
CA LEU A 176 3.12 15.28 4.74
C LEU A 176 3.58 16.63 5.27
N ARG A 177 4.90 16.82 5.49
CA ARG A 177 5.48 18.12 5.87
C ARG A 177 5.21 19.20 4.82
N ASP A 178 5.39 18.87 3.54
CA ASP A 178 5.09 19.79 2.43
C ASP A 178 3.61 20.18 2.44
N THR A 179 2.72 19.19 2.60
CA THR A 179 1.27 19.44 2.70
C THR A 179 0.93 20.38 3.86
N ILE A 180 1.50 20.16 5.04
CA ILE A 180 1.31 21.01 6.24
C ILE A 180 1.81 22.44 5.97
N ALA A 181 2.95 22.60 5.31
CA ALA A 181 3.56 23.89 5.02
C ALA A 181 2.73 24.74 4.05
N GLU A 182 2.00 24.10 3.13
CA GLU A 182 1.11 24.76 2.17
C GLU A 182 -0.21 25.24 2.78
N GLN A 183 -0.58 24.80 3.99
CA GLN A 183 -1.84 25.20 4.62
C GLN A 183 -1.72 26.48 5.45
N ASP A 184 -2.83 27.21 5.54
CA ASP A 184 -2.95 28.42 6.37
C ASP A 184 -3.42 28.10 7.80
N PHE A 185 -2.60 27.34 8.54
CA PHE A 185 -2.86 27.04 9.95
C PHE A 185 -2.40 28.15 10.89
N ASP A 186 -2.99 28.26 12.09
CA ASP A 186 -2.42 29.17 13.10
C ASP A 186 -1.05 28.67 13.60
N ALA A 187 -0.31 29.55 14.29
CA ALA A 187 1.04 29.21 14.78
C ALA A 187 1.07 28.01 15.73
N ARG A 188 0.01 27.81 16.51
CA ARG A 188 -0.09 26.70 17.48
C ARG A 188 -0.32 25.38 16.76
N GLN A 189 -1.24 25.36 15.79
CA GLN A 189 -1.52 24.21 14.94
C GLN A 189 -0.28 23.80 14.14
N ARG A 190 0.44 24.76 13.53
CA ARG A 190 1.70 24.47 12.82
C ARG A 190 2.75 23.87 13.74
N ALA A 191 2.95 24.44 14.93
CA ALA A 191 3.90 23.92 15.90
C ALA A 191 3.55 22.50 16.38
N GLN A 192 2.26 22.23 16.61
CA GLN A 192 1.79 20.90 16.99
C GLN A 192 2.06 19.86 15.89
N LEU A 193 1.69 20.17 14.64
CA LEU A 193 1.90 19.27 13.50
C LEU A 193 3.38 19.05 13.20
N ALA A 194 4.21 20.10 13.32
CA ALA A 194 5.66 19.99 13.20
C ALA A 194 6.25 19.05 14.27
N GLY A 195 5.83 19.19 15.52
CA GLY A 195 6.24 18.31 16.61
C GLY A 195 5.85 16.85 16.37
N LEU A 196 4.66 16.59 15.83
CA LEU A 196 4.25 15.23 15.45
C LEU A 196 5.11 14.67 14.32
N ALA A 197 5.41 15.47 13.30
CA ALA A 197 6.29 15.07 12.20
C ALA A 197 7.75 14.83 12.66
N GLU A 198 8.21 15.55 13.69
CA GLU A 198 9.51 15.30 14.33
C GLU A 198 9.50 13.97 15.09
N GLN A 199 8.42 13.62 15.79
CA GLN A 199 8.30 12.31 16.42
C GLN A 199 8.33 11.15 15.44
N VAL A 200 7.81 11.32 14.21
CA VAL A 200 7.97 10.30 13.15
C VAL A 200 9.44 10.13 12.79
N GLN A 201 10.18 11.24 12.65
CA GLN A 201 11.62 11.21 12.38
C GLN A 201 12.37 10.50 13.51
N HIS A 202 12.11 10.83 14.77
CA HIS A 202 12.72 10.14 15.90
C HIS A 202 12.44 8.62 15.88
N ALA A 203 11.21 8.20 15.54
CA ALA A 203 10.90 6.79 15.38
C ALA A 203 11.69 6.13 14.22
N LEU A 204 11.87 6.83 13.09
CA LEU A 204 12.73 6.40 11.99
C LEU A 204 14.21 6.35 12.37
N ASP A 205 14.63 7.09 13.39
CA ASP A 205 15.99 7.05 13.93
C ASP A 205 16.12 6.05 15.10
N GLY A 206 15.04 5.36 15.48
CA GLY A 206 15.02 4.39 16.58
C GLY A 206 14.98 5.04 17.97
N HIS A 207 14.61 6.32 18.06
CA HIS A 207 14.50 7.07 19.29
C HIS A 207 13.04 7.17 19.74
N TRP A 208 12.75 6.60 20.91
CA TRP A 208 11.43 6.73 21.52
C TRP A 208 11.33 8.03 22.32
N THR A 209 10.36 8.87 21.96
CA THR A 209 10.00 10.07 22.73
C THR A 209 8.58 9.93 23.27
N PRO A 210 8.36 10.01 24.60
CA PRO A 210 7.01 10.01 25.15
C PRO A 210 6.23 11.25 24.68
N ASP A 211 4.91 11.09 24.49
CA ASP A 211 4.03 12.23 24.23
C ASP A 211 4.12 13.22 25.40
N ALA A 212 4.68 14.41 25.16
CA ALA A 212 4.80 15.47 26.16
C ALA A 212 3.44 16.12 26.56
N GLY A 213 2.30 15.47 26.26
CA GLY A 213 0.96 16.09 26.29
C GLY A 213 -0.15 15.28 26.96
N ARG A 214 0.16 14.32 27.84
CA ARG A 214 -0.81 13.74 28.77
C ARG A 214 -0.37 13.96 30.22
N THR A 215 -0.35 15.23 30.64
CA THR A 215 -0.56 15.54 32.06
C THR A 215 -2.07 15.48 32.31
N SER A 216 -2.41 14.66 33.30
CA SER A 216 -3.70 14.36 33.93
C SER A 216 -4.76 15.46 33.89
#